data_AF-A0A4C1XJF5-F1
#
_entry.id   AF-A0A4C1XJF5-F1
#
_cell.length_a   1.000
_cell.length_b   1.000
_cell.length_c   1.000
_cell.angle_alpha   90.00
_cell.angle_beta   90.00
_cell.angle_gamma   90.00
#
_symmetry.space_group_name_H-M   'P 1'
#
loop_
_entity.id
_entity.type
_entity.pdbx_description
1 polymer ?
#
loop_
_entity_poly.entity_id
_entity_poly.type
_entity_poly.pdbx_seq_one_letter_code
_entity_poly.pdbx_strand_id
1 'polypeptide(L)'
;MYGIRNCTSVNDARHRIFMKNYSAKEDGEQFKKNIKGFDSNSIPPCWISLIHKILRTIFVNSMWLNATDPICVKLQPENCGWFLDEYLKPVGFIGDHTPLKIEDIVERIETESDDKEDSEVGDLSYMSDDSEPE
;
A
#
# COMPACT_ATOMS: atom_id res chain seq x y z
N MET A 1 -5.18 4.19 -11.33
CA MET A 1 -4.33 3.04 -10.94
C MET A 1 -5.04 2.23 -9.86
N TYR A 2 -4.99 0.88 -9.82
CA TYR A 2 -5.63 0.04 -8.78
C TYR A 2 -7.11 0.39 -8.47
N GLY A 3 -7.92 0.71 -9.48
CA GLY A 3 -9.34 1.08 -9.30
C GLY A 3 -9.59 2.50 -8.76
N ILE A 4 -8.55 3.30 -8.52
CA ILE A 4 -8.67 4.70 -8.09
C ILE A 4 -8.65 5.63 -9.32
N ARG A 5 -9.69 6.47 -9.41
CA ARG A 5 -9.83 7.52 -10.44
C ARG A 5 -8.78 8.62 -10.21
N ASN A 6 -8.26 9.19 -11.29
CA ASN A 6 -7.32 10.32 -11.27
C ASN A 6 -6.11 10.09 -10.34
N CYS A 7 -5.54 8.87 -10.39
CA CYS A 7 -4.39 8.48 -9.57
C CYS A 7 -3.30 7.92 -10.47
N THR A 8 -2.16 8.62 -10.50
CA THR A 8 -0.99 8.35 -11.35
C THR A 8 0.19 7.76 -10.58
N SER A 9 0.20 7.86 -9.25
CA SER A 9 1.27 7.36 -8.38
C SER A 9 0.80 6.17 -7.54
N VAL A 10 1.64 5.13 -7.44
CA VAL A 10 1.38 3.98 -6.54
C VAL A 10 1.31 4.42 -5.09
N ASN A 11 2.13 5.41 -4.69
CA ASN A 11 2.14 5.91 -3.32
C ASN A 11 0.86 6.69 -3.00
N ASP A 12 0.38 7.51 -3.93
CA ASP A 12 -0.92 8.18 -3.83
C ASP A 12 -2.06 7.15 -3.73
N ALA A 13 -2.01 6.08 -4.54
CA ALA A 13 -2.99 5.02 -4.46
C ALA A 13 -2.98 4.29 -3.11
N ARG A 14 -1.79 3.98 -2.60
CA ARG A 14 -1.58 3.35 -1.28
C ARG A 14 -2.15 4.24 -0.17
N HIS A 15 -1.85 5.54 -0.21
CA HIS A 15 -2.34 6.50 0.76
C HIS A 15 -3.88 6.59 0.74
N ARG A 16 -4.48 6.78 -0.43
CA ARG A 16 -5.95 6.90 -0.57
C ARG A 16 -6.68 5.64 -0.11
N ILE A 17 -6.18 4.45 -0.45
CA ILE A 17 -6.80 3.19 0.01
C ILE A 17 -6.62 3.02 1.52
N PHE A 18 -5.44 3.39 2.05
CA PHE A 18 -5.22 3.39 3.49
C PHE A 18 -6.22 4.31 4.20
N MET A 19 -6.35 5.56 3.76
CA MET A 19 -7.31 6.50 4.34
C MET A 19 -8.74 5.98 4.23
N LYS A 20 -9.14 5.46 3.07
CA LYS A 20 -10.48 4.86 2.90
C LYS A 20 -10.77 3.74 3.90
N ASN A 21 -9.78 2.88 4.19
CA ASN A 21 -9.97 1.71 5.04
C ASN A 21 -9.81 2.02 6.53
N TYR A 22 -8.91 2.95 6.88
CA TYR A 22 -8.45 3.15 8.26
C TYR A 22 -8.79 4.53 8.84
N SER A 23 -9.14 5.55 8.05
CA SER A 23 -9.55 6.86 8.57
C SER A 23 -10.86 6.80 9.36
N ALA A 24 -10.99 7.69 10.36
CA ALA A 24 -12.27 7.91 11.02
C ALA A 24 -13.26 8.58 10.06
N LYS A 25 -14.56 8.33 10.29
CA LYS A 25 -15.63 8.94 9.49
C LYS A 25 -15.92 10.38 9.92
N GLU A 26 -15.59 10.73 11.16
CA GLU A 26 -15.84 12.04 11.75
C GLU A 26 -14.54 12.64 12.31
N ASP A 27 -14.39 13.96 12.14
CA ASP A 27 -13.29 14.75 12.65
C ASP A 27 -13.43 14.90 14.17
N GLY A 28 -12.72 14.03 14.90
CA GLY A 28 -12.77 13.92 16.37
C GLY A 28 -12.65 12.48 16.86
N GLU A 29 -12.93 11.50 16.00
CA GLU A 29 -12.78 10.07 16.34
C GLU A 29 -11.51 9.44 15.78
N GLN A 30 -10.64 10.22 15.13
CA GLN A 30 -9.40 9.76 14.50
C GLN A 30 -8.51 8.98 15.49
N PHE A 31 -8.48 9.40 16.76
CA PHE A 31 -7.75 8.72 17.84
C PHE A 31 -8.55 7.60 18.55
N LYS A 32 -9.88 7.51 18.34
CA LYS A 32 -10.73 6.47 18.94
C LYS A 32 -10.76 5.19 18.11
N LYS A 33 -10.41 5.27 16.82
CA LYS A 33 -10.29 4.09 15.96
C LYS A 33 -9.01 3.33 16.34
N ASN A 34 -9.15 2.38 17.26
CA ASN A 34 -8.11 1.39 17.50
C ASN A 34 -7.93 0.57 16.21
N ILE A 35 -6.92 0.91 15.41
CA ILE A 35 -6.48 0.08 14.28
C ILE A 35 -5.97 -1.24 14.90
N LYS A 36 -6.87 -2.23 15.02
CA LYS A 36 -6.56 -3.54 15.62
C LYS A 36 -5.51 -4.31 14.82
N GLY A 37 -5.25 -3.91 13.59
CA GLY A 37 -4.22 -4.45 12.73
C GLY A 37 -4.21 -3.76 11.38
N PHE A 38 -3.08 -3.82 10.70
CA PHE A 38 -2.91 -3.34 9.34
C PHE A 38 -2.69 -4.55 8.42
N ASP A 39 -3.65 -4.83 7.53
CA ASP A 39 -3.44 -5.82 6.48
C ASP A 39 -2.74 -5.15 5.29
N SER A 40 -1.44 -5.42 5.15
CA SER A 40 -0.64 -4.91 4.04
C SER A 40 -1.12 -5.37 2.66
N ASN A 41 -1.91 -6.45 2.56
CA ASN A 41 -2.51 -6.89 1.30
C ASN A 41 -3.72 -6.05 0.88
N SER A 42 -4.28 -5.25 1.79
CA SER A 42 -5.39 -4.34 1.50
C SER A 42 -4.96 -3.10 0.71
N ILE A 43 -3.66 -2.86 0.54
CA ILE A 43 -3.11 -1.75 -0.26
C ILE A 43 -2.20 -2.28 -1.38
N PRO A 44 -2.01 -1.53 -2.47
CA PRO A 44 -1.09 -1.89 -3.54
C PRO A 44 0.32 -2.12 -2.99
N PRO A 45 1.09 -3.12 -3.48
CA PRO A 45 2.45 -3.36 -2.98
C PRO A 45 3.36 -2.17 -3.30
N CYS A 46 4.28 -1.87 -2.39
CA CYS A 46 5.42 -1.01 -2.73
C CYS A 46 6.37 -1.77 -3.69
N TRP A 47 7.29 -1.03 -4.32
CA TRP A 47 8.23 -1.60 -5.28
C TRP A 47 9.02 -2.81 -4.72
N ILE A 48 9.54 -2.70 -3.51
CA ILE A 48 10.28 -3.77 -2.83
C ILE A 48 9.40 -5.01 -2.62
N SER A 49 8.19 -4.80 -2.08
CA SER A 49 7.23 -5.90 -1.88
C SER A 49 6.82 -6.56 -3.19
N LEU A 50 6.70 -5.79 -4.28
CA LEU A 50 6.40 -6.31 -5.61
C LEU A 50 7.53 -7.18 -6.14
N ILE A 51 8.78 -6.71 -6.03
CA ILE A 51 9.97 -7.49 -6.42
C ILE A 51 10.00 -8.82 -5.68
N HIS A 52 9.84 -8.81 -4.36
CA HIS A 52 9.84 -10.05 -3.58
C HIS A 52 8.71 -11.01 -3.97
N LYS A 53 7.50 -10.49 -4.27
CA LYS A 53 6.39 -11.32 -4.77
C LYS A 53 6.71 -11.96 -6.14
N ILE A 54 7.32 -11.21 -7.05
CA ILE A 54 7.72 -11.70 -8.37
C ILE A 54 8.80 -12.79 -8.23
N LEU A 55 9.85 -12.52 -7.45
CA LEU A 55 10.94 -13.47 -7.22
C LEU A 55 10.44 -14.79 -6.63
N ARG A 56 9.55 -14.73 -5.63
CA ARG A 56 8.96 -15.95 -5.05
C ARG A 56 8.18 -16.76 -6.08
N THR A 57 7.40 -16.07 -6.93
CA THR A 57 6.63 -16.69 -8.00
C THR A 57 7.54 -17.36 -9.03
N ILE A 58 8.62 -16.68 -9.44
CA ILE A 58 9.61 -17.23 -10.38
C ILE A 58 10.22 -18.52 -9.82
N PHE A 59 10.59 -18.55 -8.54
CA PHE A 59 11.15 -19.73 -7.91
C PHE A 59 10.18 -20.90 -7.87
N VAL A 60 8.93 -20.67 -7.43
CA VAL A 60 7.90 -21.71 -7.41
C VAL A 60 7.64 -22.25 -8.81
N ASN A 61 7.53 -21.39 -9.83
CA ASN A 61 7.35 -21.82 -11.21
C ASN A 61 8.54 -22.63 -11.72
N SER A 62 9.78 -22.22 -11.40
CA SER A 62 10.99 -22.95 -11.76
C SER A 62 11.04 -24.33 -11.10
N MET A 63 10.63 -24.43 -9.83
CA MET A 63 10.52 -25.71 -9.13
C MET A 63 9.53 -26.65 -9.81
N TRP A 64 8.32 -26.15 -10.12
CA TRP A 64 7.28 -26.96 -10.75
C TRP A 64 7.62 -27.37 -12.19
N LEU A 65 8.20 -26.46 -12.98
CA LEU A 65 8.64 -26.74 -14.35
C LEU A 65 9.68 -27.87 -14.38
N ASN A 66 10.48 -27.98 -13.33
CA ASN A 66 11.58 -28.93 -13.20
C ASN A 66 11.28 -30.05 -12.20
N ALA A 67 10.01 -30.26 -11.83
CA ALA A 67 9.64 -31.25 -10.83
C ALA A 67 10.04 -32.68 -11.22
N THR A 68 10.21 -32.94 -12.52
CA THR A 68 10.65 -34.24 -13.07
C THR A 68 12.16 -34.33 -13.27
N ASP A 69 12.90 -33.22 -13.22
CA ASP A 69 14.36 -33.18 -13.39
C ASP A 69 15.02 -32.45 -12.20
N PRO A 70 15.56 -33.20 -11.22
CA PRO A 70 16.20 -32.65 -10.03
C PRO A 70 17.39 -31.71 -10.31
N ILE A 71 18.02 -31.81 -11.49
CA ILE A 71 19.24 -31.08 -11.83
C ILE A 71 18.91 -29.68 -12.40
N CYS A 72 17.67 -29.43 -12.79
CA CYS A 72 17.31 -28.23 -13.55
C CYS A 72 16.98 -27.00 -12.67
N VAL A 73 16.76 -27.16 -11.36
CA VAL A 73 16.52 -26.01 -10.46
C VAL A 73 17.83 -25.29 -10.15
N LYS A 74 18.17 -24.30 -10.99
CA LYS A 74 19.36 -23.45 -10.82
C LYS A 74 19.18 -22.27 -9.86
N LEU A 75 17.93 -21.94 -9.53
CA LEU A 75 17.61 -20.82 -8.65
C LEU A 75 17.77 -21.23 -7.19
N GLN A 76 18.55 -20.46 -6.44
CA GLN A 76 18.65 -20.64 -4.99
C GLN A 76 17.45 -19.97 -4.30
N PRO A 77 16.81 -20.64 -3.32
CA PRO A 77 15.65 -20.10 -2.62
C PRO A 77 15.92 -18.76 -1.95
N GLU A 78 17.11 -18.57 -1.37
CA GLU A 78 17.54 -17.36 -0.65
C GLU A 78 17.52 -16.12 -1.56
N ASN A 79 17.88 -16.30 -2.83
CA ASN A 79 17.85 -15.23 -3.83
C ASN A 79 16.44 -14.91 -4.32
N CYS A 80 15.45 -15.73 -3.95
CA CYS A 80 14.09 -15.63 -4.43
C CYS A 80 13.08 -15.31 -3.32
N GLY A 81 13.55 -14.80 -2.17
CA GLY A 81 12.68 -14.46 -1.04
C GLY A 81 12.13 -15.67 -0.29
N TRP A 82 12.81 -16.81 -0.39
CA TRP A 82 12.54 -18.04 0.36
C TRP A 82 13.72 -18.36 1.28
N PHE A 83 13.45 -19.09 2.34
CA PHE A 83 14.43 -19.61 3.29
C PHE A 83 14.18 -21.09 3.46
N LEU A 84 15.21 -21.91 3.31
CA LEU A 84 15.10 -23.36 3.46
C LEU A 84 15.58 -23.77 4.85
N ASP A 85 14.64 -24.15 5.71
CA ASP A 85 14.91 -24.66 7.07
C ASP A 85 13.95 -25.82 7.37
N GLU A 86 14.43 -27.03 7.10
CA GLU A 86 13.68 -28.30 6.92
C GLU A 86 12.60 -28.25 5.83
N TYR A 87 11.90 -27.13 5.72
CA TYR A 87 10.84 -26.81 4.77
C TYR A 87 11.09 -25.43 4.17
N LEU A 88 10.55 -25.21 2.97
CA LEU A 88 10.60 -23.92 2.30
C LEU A 88 9.67 -22.92 3.00
N LYS A 89 10.23 -21.86 3.56
CA LYS A 89 9.50 -20.79 4.29
C LYS A 89 9.69 -19.46 3.55
N PRO A 90 8.63 -18.64 3.39
CA PRO A 90 8.79 -17.32 2.79
C PRO A 90 9.56 -16.41 3.75
N VAL A 91 10.57 -15.69 3.24
CA VAL A 91 11.23 -14.65 4.02
C VAL A 91 10.25 -13.50 4.25
N GLY A 92 10.33 -12.82 5.39
CA GLY A 92 9.53 -11.62 5.65
C GLY A 92 9.83 -10.48 4.66
N PHE A 93 9.18 -9.33 4.85
CA PHE A 93 9.61 -8.13 4.16
C PHE A 93 11.00 -7.72 4.68
N ILE A 94 11.91 -7.40 3.76
CA ILE A 94 13.25 -6.93 4.07
C ILE A 94 13.29 -5.45 3.70
N GLY A 95 13.51 -4.61 4.71
CA GLY A 95 13.58 -3.15 4.57
C GLY A 95 12.86 -2.45 5.71
N ASP A 96 12.89 -1.12 5.68
CA ASP A 96 12.28 -0.30 6.71
C ASP A 96 10.75 -0.41 6.63
N HIS A 97 10.15 -0.98 7.67
CA HIS A 97 8.70 -1.12 7.79
C HIS A 97 8.03 0.19 8.21
N THR A 98 8.81 1.09 8.79
CA THR A 98 8.39 2.40 9.28
C THR A 98 9.45 3.43 8.87
N PRO A 99 9.08 4.71 8.72
CA PRO A 99 10.06 5.78 8.60
C PRO A 99 11.09 5.67 9.74
N LEU A 100 12.36 5.89 9.43
CA LEU A 100 13.45 5.74 10.41
C LEU A 100 13.48 6.93 11.36
N LYS A 101 13.06 8.11 10.89
CA LYS A 101 12.98 9.34 11.68
C LYS A 101 11.62 10.01 11.57
N ILE A 102 11.31 10.83 12.57
CA ILE A 102 10.10 11.67 12.55
C ILE A 102 10.20 12.71 11.43
N GLU A 103 11.40 13.23 11.16
CA GLU A 103 11.63 14.19 10.06
C GLU A 103 11.16 13.64 8.69
N ASP A 104 11.34 12.33 8.45
CA ASP A 104 10.90 11.64 7.22
C ASP A 104 9.37 11.67 7.02
N ILE A 105 8.61 11.99 8.08
CA ILE A 105 7.15 12.11 8.10
C ILE A 105 6.74 13.58 7.91
N VAL A 106 7.48 14.51 8.52
CA VAL A 106 7.10 15.92 8.66
C VAL A 106 7.28 16.70 7.35
N GLU A 107 8.30 16.40 6.54
CA GLU A 107 8.55 17.13 5.27
C GLU A 107 7.41 17.03 4.23
N ARG A 108 6.44 16.13 4.41
CA ARG A 108 5.32 15.96 3.47
C ARG A 108 4.11 16.85 3.76
N ILE A 109 4.08 17.53 4.89
CA ILE A 109 2.93 18.35 5.31
C ILE A 109 3.05 19.79 4.79
N GLU A 110 4.26 20.28 4.50
CA GLU A 110 4.50 21.71 4.28
C GLU A 110 4.47 22.17 2.81
N THR A 111 4.04 21.34 1.84
CA THR A 111 4.03 21.74 0.40
C THR A 111 2.65 21.93 -0.23
N GLU A 112 1.57 22.11 0.55
CA GLU A 112 0.24 22.48 0.02
C GLU A 112 -0.33 23.80 0.58
N SER A 113 0.50 24.65 1.21
CA SER A 113 0.08 25.99 1.63
C SER A 113 1.05 27.06 1.11
N ASP A 114 0.70 27.65 -0.03
CA ASP A 114 0.99 29.01 -0.52
C ASP A 114 0.62 29.03 -2.02
N ASP A 115 -0.24 29.85 -2.60
CA ASP A 115 -0.77 31.17 -2.23
C ASP A 115 -2.13 31.39 -2.92
N LYS A 116 -3.08 31.99 -2.21
CA LYS A 116 -3.81 33.20 -2.68
C LYS A 116 -4.68 33.77 -1.56
N GLU A 117 -4.25 34.94 -1.10
CA GLU A 117 -4.98 35.83 -0.22
C GLU A 117 -6.31 36.32 -0.85
N ASP A 118 -7.27 36.47 0.05
CA ASP A 118 -8.22 37.57 0.20
C ASP A 118 -9.69 37.43 -0.26
N SER A 119 -10.54 37.65 0.75
CA SER A 119 -11.90 38.21 0.76
C SER A 119 -13.00 37.64 -0.14
N GLU A 120 -13.98 36.96 0.46
CA GLU A 120 -15.33 37.51 0.75
C GLU A 120 -16.26 36.40 1.26
N VAL A 121 -17.08 36.76 2.25
CA VAL A 121 -18.15 35.93 2.80
C VAL A 121 -19.23 35.74 1.72
N GLY A 122 -19.49 34.50 1.28
CA GLY A 122 -20.49 34.21 0.25
C GLY A 122 -21.07 32.81 0.40
N ASP A 123 -22.27 32.76 0.97
CA ASP A 123 -23.20 31.63 0.95
C ASP A 123 -23.31 31.00 -0.45
N LEU A 124 -23.07 29.69 -0.53
CA LEU A 124 -23.56 28.86 -1.63
C LEU A 124 -24.08 27.54 -1.06
N SER A 125 -25.30 27.61 -0.53
CA SER A 125 -26.26 26.52 -0.60
C SER A 125 -26.20 25.82 -1.98
N TYR A 126 -25.72 24.58 -2.01
CA TYR A 126 -26.01 23.66 -3.10
C TYR A 126 -26.81 22.50 -2.54
N MET A 127 -28.10 22.76 -2.39
CA MET A 127 -29.12 21.73 -2.44
C MET A 127 -29.10 21.14 -3.85
N SER A 128 -28.78 19.87 -3.96
CA SER A 128 -29.29 19.05 -5.06
C SER A 128 -29.75 17.74 -4.47
N ASP A 129 -31.02 17.77 -4.08
CA ASP A 129 -31.93 16.64 -4.01
C ASP A 129 -31.90 15.90 -5.36
N ASP A 130 -31.64 14.61 -5.31
CA ASP A 130 -32.10 13.68 -6.36
C ASP A 130 -32.44 12.36 -5.68
N SER A 131 -33.64 12.34 -5.10
CA SER A 131 -34.28 11.17 -4.54
C SER A 131 -34.90 10.30 -5.65
N GLU A 132 -34.45 9.03 -5.69
CA GLU A 132 -35.22 7.80 -5.98
C GLU A 132 -35.69 7.48 -7.42
N PRO A 133 -36.20 6.25 -7.74
CA PRO A 133 -36.45 5.06 -6.90
C PRO A 133 -35.99 3.69 -7.45
N GLU A 134 -36.07 2.70 -6.54
CA GLU A 134 -36.29 1.23 -6.66
C GLU A 134 -35.40 0.35 -7.57
#